data_AF-A0A7W5ZLM8-F1
#
_entry.id   AF-A0A7W5ZLM8-F1
#
_cell.length_a   1.000
_cell.length_b   1.000
_cell.length_c   1.000
_cell.angle_alpha   90.00
_cell.angle_beta   90.00
_cell.angle_gamma   90.00
#
_symmetry.space_group_name_H-M   'P 1'
#
loop_
_entity.id
_entity.type
_entity.pdbx_description
1 polymer ?
#
loop_
_entity_poly.entity_id
_entity_poly.type
_entity_poly.pdbx_seq_one_letter_code
_entity_poly.pdbx_strand_id
1 'polypeptide(L)'
;MQKGKVTEEELLQQKVELLKRLVSKGFSRAKIEALMGFLKLYVRFGKRENDVKFDEAIELLLNKPKETMGIVEFVLERERRLGEKRGLAKGEKKGVGKGIETQKQHFVNTLLAETDFDDAKIASLADVSVETVQKLRNQAK
;
A
#
# COMPACT_ATOMS: atom_id res chain seq x y z
N MET A 1 31.46 -7.83 -3.53
CA MET A 1 31.97 -7.17 -2.30
C MET A 1 30.78 -6.53 -1.58
N GLN A 2 30.27 -7.08 -0.47
CA GLN A 2 29.14 -6.53 0.29
C GLN A 2 29.60 -6.16 1.71
N LYS A 3 29.93 -4.88 1.93
CA LYS A 3 30.03 -4.26 3.26
C LYS A 3 28.77 -3.41 3.45
N GLY A 4 28.03 -3.55 4.55
CA GLY A 4 27.07 -2.53 4.98
C GLY A 4 25.56 -2.83 4.87
N LYS A 5 25.09 -4.04 5.22
CA LYS A 5 23.67 -4.21 5.58
C LYS A 5 23.52 -4.20 7.10
N VAL A 6 23.13 -3.06 7.65
CA VAL A 6 22.62 -2.97 9.04
C VAL A 6 21.32 -3.75 9.08
N THR A 7 21.15 -4.64 10.06
CA THR A 7 19.90 -5.40 10.23
C THR A 7 18.77 -4.47 10.69
N GLU A 8 17.52 -4.89 10.51
CA GLU A 8 16.36 -4.12 10.98
C GLU A 8 16.41 -3.90 12.51
N GLU A 9 16.81 -4.93 13.25
CA GLU A 9 16.99 -4.91 14.68
C GLU A 9 18.13 -3.96 15.11
N GLU A 10 19.28 -4.03 14.42
CA GLU A 10 20.41 -3.10 14.65
C GLU A 10 20.02 -1.66 14.35
N LEU A 11 19.26 -1.41 13.28
CA LEU A 11 18.80 -0.08 12.91
C LEU A 11 17.87 0.50 13.99
N LEU A 12 16.96 -0.32 14.52
CA LEU A 12 16.08 0.07 15.62
C LEU A 12 16.91 0.41 16.86
N GLN A 13 17.87 -0.44 17.22
CA GLN A 13 18.76 -0.21 18.35
C GLN A 13 19.55 1.09 18.20
N GLN A 14 20.16 1.33 17.04
CA GLN A 14 20.94 2.54 16.78
C GLN A 14 20.10 3.81 16.91
N LYS A 15 18.87 3.81 16.39
CA LYS A 15 17.96 4.95 16.52
C LYS A 15 17.54 5.20 17.96
N VAL A 16 17.24 4.15 18.72
CA VAL A 16 16.88 4.26 20.15
C VAL A 16 18.08 4.75 20.97
N GLU A 17 19.29 4.25 20.70
CA GLU A 17 20.51 4.73 21.37
C GLU A 17 20.82 6.20 21.06
N LEU A 18 20.57 6.63 19.82
CA LEU A 18 20.71 8.04 19.45
C LEU A 18 19.72 8.90 20.23
N LEU A 19 18.45 8.49 20.30
CA LEU A 19 17.43 9.16 21.10
C LEU A 19 17.85 9.29 22.58
N LYS A 20 18.31 8.19 23.20
CA LYS A 20 18.82 8.20 24.58
C LYS A 20 19.97 9.20 24.75
N ARG A 21 20.92 9.23 23.82
CA ARG A 21 22.06 10.18 23.84
C ARG A 21 21.63 11.63 23.69
N LEU A 22 20.59 11.91 22.94
CA LEU A 22 20.06 13.27 22.78
C LEU A 22 19.37 13.75 24.07
N VAL A 23 18.58 12.87 24.69
CA VAL A 23 17.94 13.15 25.98
C VAL A 23 19.00 13.35 27.08
N SER A 24 19.99 12.45 27.16
CA SER A 24 21.04 12.54 28.19
C SER A 24 21.91 13.78 28.06
N LYS A 25 22.04 14.33 26.85
CA LYS A 25 22.77 15.58 26.59
C LYS A 25 21.92 16.84 26.82
N GLY A 26 20.66 16.70 27.23
CA GLY A 26 19.78 17.83 27.55
C GLY A 26 19.34 18.65 26.33
N PHE A 27 19.28 18.05 25.14
CA PHE A 27 18.73 18.75 23.97
C PHE A 27 17.25 19.08 24.18
N SER A 28 16.80 20.22 23.65
CA SER A 28 15.39 20.61 23.74
C SER A 28 14.49 19.61 23.03
N ARG A 29 13.32 19.36 23.60
CA ARG A 29 12.34 18.40 23.08
C ARG A 29 12.03 18.63 21.60
N ALA A 30 11.76 19.87 21.20
CA ALA A 30 11.47 20.22 19.81
C ALA A 30 12.60 19.82 18.85
N LYS A 31 13.87 19.91 19.27
CA LYS A 31 15.02 19.52 18.47
C LYS A 31 15.13 17.99 18.34
N ILE A 32 14.84 17.28 19.42
CA ILE A 32 14.80 15.81 19.42
C ILE A 32 13.65 15.33 18.52
N GLU A 33 12.45 15.88 18.67
CA GLU A 33 11.28 15.54 17.85
C GLU A 33 11.52 15.82 16.37
N ALA A 34 12.10 16.96 16.01
CA ALA A 34 12.45 17.27 14.62
C ALA A 34 13.44 16.24 14.03
N LEU A 35 14.47 15.87 14.79
CA LEU A 35 15.47 14.91 14.34
C LEU A 35 14.90 13.48 14.26
N MET A 36 14.12 13.05 15.24
CA MET A 36 13.49 11.73 15.22
C MET A 36 12.44 11.62 14.12
N GLY A 37 11.68 12.69 13.88
CA GLY A 37 10.76 12.81 12.75
C GLY A 37 11.48 12.70 11.40
N PHE A 38 12.62 13.38 11.25
CA PHE A 38 13.48 13.24 10.08
C PHE A 38 13.94 11.78 9.90
N LEU A 39 14.45 11.13 10.95
CA LEU A 39 14.91 9.74 10.89
C LEU A 39 13.79 8.76 10.56
N LYS A 40 12.55 9.04 10.98
CA LYS A 40 11.38 8.23 10.63
C LYS A 40 11.01 8.35 9.15
N LEU A 41 11.14 9.55 8.59
CA LEU A 41 10.75 9.82 7.19
C LEU A 41 11.81 9.34 6.18
N TYR A 42 13.10 9.57 6.48
CA TYR A 42 14.21 9.33 5.56
C TYR A 42 14.89 7.98 5.73
N VAL A 43 14.83 7.38 6.93
CA VAL A 43 15.41 6.08 7.21
C VAL A 43 14.28 5.14 7.61
N ARG A 44 13.52 4.64 6.63
CA ARG A 44 12.34 3.82 6.90
C ARG A 44 12.73 2.40 7.32
N PHE A 45 11.95 1.83 8.23
CA PHE A 45 12.02 0.40 8.51
C PHE A 45 11.32 -0.38 7.40
N GLY A 46 11.83 -1.58 7.10
CA GLY A 46 11.14 -2.53 6.22
C GLY A 46 9.92 -3.16 6.90
N LYS A 47 9.94 -3.27 8.23
CA LYS A 47 8.82 -3.82 9.03
C LYS A 47 8.10 -2.72 9.81
N ARG A 48 6.78 -2.63 9.63
CA ARG A 48 5.91 -1.68 10.36
C ARG A 48 5.98 -1.84 11.88
N GLU A 49 6.27 -3.04 12.37
CA GLU A 49 6.47 -3.32 13.80
C GLU A 49 7.61 -2.50 14.42
N ASN A 50 8.67 -2.24 13.66
CA ASN A 50 9.81 -1.45 14.13
C ASN A 50 9.50 0.05 14.18
N ASP A 51 8.64 0.55 13.28
CA ASP A 51 8.12 1.92 13.38
C ASP A 51 7.37 2.12 14.70
N VAL A 52 6.50 1.16 15.08
CA VAL A 52 5.72 1.22 16.32
C VAL A 52 6.64 1.19 17.55
N LYS A 53 7.59 0.25 17.60
CA LYS A 53 8.56 0.17 18.71
C LYS A 53 9.40 1.44 18.86
N PHE A 54 9.76 2.07 17.74
CA PHE A 54 10.52 3.32 17.76
C PHE A 54 9.68 4.49 18.25
N ASP A 55 8.42 4.58 17.85
CA ASP A 55 7.48 5.59 18.35
C ASP A 55 7.25 5.46 19.86
N GLU A 56 7.04 4.24 20.35
CA GLU A 56 6.91 3.95 21.78
C GLU A 56 8.16 4.40 22.56
N ALA A 57 9.37 4.17 22.01
CA ALA A 57 10.61 4.62 22.63
C ALA A 57 10.70 6.16 22.71
N ILE A 58 10.23 6.88 21.69
CA ILE A 58 10.15 8.35 21.68
C ILE A 58 9.18 8.84 22.76
N GLU A 59 7.99 8.24 22.84
CA GLU A 59 6.98 8.62 23.83
C GLU A 59 7.47 8.42 25.26
N LEU A 60 8.07 7.25 25.54
CA LEU A 60 8.61 6.90 26.86
C LEU A 60 9.77 7.82 27.27
N LEU A 61 10.71 8.11 26.36
CA LEU A 61 11.91 8.88 26.69
C LEU A 61 11.67 10.40 26.72
N LEU A 62 10.64 10.90 26.03
CA LEU A 62 10.27 12.32 26.04
C LEU A 62 9.10 12.64 26.98
N ASN A 63 8.60 11.64 27.72
CA ASN A 63 7.47 11.78 28.64
C ASN A 63 6.25 12.43 27.96
N LYS A 64 5.97 12.04 26.70
CA LYS A 64 4.85 12.59 25.93
C LYS A 64 3.55 11.99 26.45
N PRO A 65 2.51 12.79 26.77
CA PRO A 65 1.20 12.23 27.07
C PRO A 65 0.66 11.52 25.82
N LYS A 66 0.27 10.24 25.98
CA LYS A 66 -0.21 9.34 24.91
C LYS A 66 -1.42 9.86 24.11
N GLU A 67 -2.09 10.90 24.60
CA GLU A 67 -3.44 11.26 24.13
C GLU A 67 -3.46 12.36 23.06
N THR A 68 -2.34 13.10 22.85
CA THR A 68 -2.35 14.24 21.93
C THR A 68 -1.42 14.02 20.75
N MET A 69 -2.02 13.71 19.61
CA MET A 69 -1.37 13.74 18.32
C MET A 69 -0.98 15.19 17.99
N GLY A 70 0.28 15.43 17.66
CA GLY A 70 0.73 16.75 17.18
C GLY A 70 0.23 17.03 15.76
N ILE A 71 0.32 18.29 15.34
CA ILE A 71 -0.18 18.73 14.01
C ILE A 71 0.55 17.99 12.88
N VAL A 72 1.85 17.72 13.03
CA VAL A 72 2.63 17.01 12.01
C VAL A 72 2.17 15.56 11.89
N GLU A 73 2.01 14.88 13.02
CA GLU A 73 1.52 13.50 13.08
C GLU A 73 0.10 13.41 12.49
N PHE A 74 -0.77 14.38 12.80
CA PHE A 74 -2.11 14.48 12.25
C PHE A 74 -2.12 14.60 10.72
N VAL A 75 -1.29 15.47 10.15
CA VAL A 75 -1.20 15.63 8.69
C VAL A 75 -0.70 14.34 8.03
N LEU A 76 0.34 13.73 8.59
CA LEU A 76 0.89 12.48 8.05
C LEU A 76 -0.11 11.32 8.10
N GLU A 77 -0.82 11.16 9.22
CA GLU A 77 -1.84 10.12 9.35
C GLU A 77 -3.03 10.36 8.42
N ARG A 78 -3.46 11.62 8.27
CA ARG A 78 -4.51 11.99 7.33
C ARG A 78 -4.13 11.64 5.89
N GLU A 79 -2.93 11.98 5.44
CA GLU A 79 -2.45 11.63 4.10
C GLU A 79 -2.36 10.12 3.90
N ARG A 80 -1.87 9.38 4.90
CA ARG A 80 -1.85 7.92 4.87
C ARG A 80 -3.25 7.34 4.67
N ARG A 81 -4.22 7.78 5.48
CA ARG A 81 -5.62 7.30 5.42
C ARG A 81 -6.27 7.64 4.07
N LEU A 82 -6.00 8.82 3.54
CA LEU A 82 -6.45 9.21 2.19
C LEU A 82 -5.82 8.31 1.11
N GLY A 83 -4.53 8.01 1.24
CA GLY A 83 -3.82 7.06 0.37
C GLY A 83 -4.43 5.67 0.38
N GLU A 84 -4.67 5.11 1.56
CA GLU A 84 -5.30 3.80 1.75
C GLU A 84 -6.72 3.77 1.16
N LYS A 85 -7.54 4.79 1.45
CA LYS A 85 -8.91 4.90 0.89
C LYS A 85 -8.90 4.99 -0.64
N ARG A 86 -8.01 5.80 -1.21
CA ARG A 86 -7.84 5.92 -2.67
C ARG A 86 -7.35 4.60 -3.27
N GLY A 87 -6.43 3.91 -2.60
CA GLY A 87 -5.92 2.60 -3.02
C GLY A 87 -7.03 1.56 -3.08
N LEU A 88 -7.83 1.46 -2.02
CA LEU A 88 -8.95 0.53 -1.93
C LEU A 88 -10.00 0.81 -3.02
N ALA A 89 -10.43 2.07 -3.19
CA ALA A 89 -11.40 2.44 -4.22
C ALA A 89 -10.89 2.18 -5.65
N LYS A 90 -9.60 2.42 -5.92
CA LYS A 90 -8.99 2.08 -7.22
C LYS A 90 -8.91 0.57 -7.42
N GLY A 91 -8.57 -0.18 -6.37
CA GLY A 91 -8.50 -1.63 -6.38
C GLY A 91 -9.85 -2.26 -6.68
N GLU A 92 -10.89 -1.83 -5.97
CA GLU A 92 -12.27 -2.30 -6.15
C GLU A 92 -12.78 -2.02 -7.57
N LYS A 93 -12.64 -0.79 -8.07
CA LYS A 93 -13.05 -0.45 -9.44
C LYS A 93 -12.33 -1.30 -10.49
N LYS A 94 -11.02 -1.51 -10.34
CA LYS A 94 -10.24 -2.36 -11.25
C LYS A 94 -10.65 -3.84 -11.13
N GLY A 95 -10.92 -4.31 -9.92
CA GLY A 95 -11.35 -5.69 -9.66
C GLY A 95 -12.70 -5.99 -10.27
N VAL A 96 -13.69 -5.12 -10.04
CA VAL A 96 -15.03 -5.24 -10.64
C VAL A 96 -14.96 -5.17 -12.17
N GLY A 97 -14.22 -4.20 -12.72
CA GLY A 97 -14.05 -4.08 -14.18
C GLY A 97 -13.45 -5.34 -14.81
N LYS A 98 -12.36 -5.86 -14.23
CA LYS A 98 -11.75 -7.12 -14.69
C LYS A 98 -12.69 -8.31 -14.52
N GLY A 99 -13.44 -8.39 -13.42
CA GLY A 99 -14.39 -9.47 -13.18
C GLY A 99 -15.49 -9.53 -14.24
N ILE A 100 -16.06 -8.37 -14.58
CA ILE A 100 -17.08 -8.26 -15.64
C ILE A 100 -16.49 -8.66 -16.99
N GLU A 101 -15.29 -8.20 -17.32
CA GLU A 101 -14.63 -8.53 -18.59
C GLU A 101 -14.33 -10.04 -18.70
N THR A 102 -13.77 -10.65 -17.66
CA THR A 102 -13.52 -12.10 -17.62
C THR A 102 -14.81 -12.89 -17.72
N GLN A 103 -15.89 -12.45 -17.06
CA GLN A 103 -17.19 -13.11 -17.13
C GLN A 103 -17.82 -13.00 -18.52
N LYS A 104 -17.71 -11.84 -19.18
CA LYS A 104 -18.14 -11.67 -20.59
C LYS A 104 -17.35 -12.58 -21.52
N GLN A 105 -16.03 -12.69 -21.36
CA GLN A 105 -15.19 -13.60 -22.15
C GLN A 105 -15.57 -15.07 -21.92
N HIS A 106 -15.75 -15.48 -20.65
CA HIS A 106 -16.20 -16.84 -20.34
C HIS A 106 -17.57 -17.13 -20.97
N PHE A 107 -18.50 -16.19 -20.88
CA PHE A 107 -19.84 -16.35 -21.47
C PHE A 107 -19.78 -16.49 -22.99
N VAL A 108 -18.95 -15.69 -23.68
CA VAL A 108 -18.71 -15.85 -25.13
C VAL A 108 -18.12 -17.22 -25.44
N ASN A 109 -17.11 -17.68 -24.68
CA ASN A 109 -16.49 -18.99 -24.89
C ASN A 109 -17.49 -20.14 -24.69
N THR A 110 -18.35 -20.06 -23.67
CA THR A 110 -19.43 -21.03 -23.46
C THR A 110 -20.40 -21.06 -24.64
N LEU A 111 -20.84 -19.89 -25.12
CA LEU A 111 -21.74 -19.82 -26.28
C LEU A 111 -21.09 -20.37 -27.56
N LEU A 112 -19.80 -20.10 -27.80
CA LEU A 112 -19.07 -20.63 -28.95
C LEU A 112 -18.89 -22.16 -28.91
N ALA A 113 -18.85 -22.75 -27.71
CA ALA A 113 -18.64 -24.19 -27.54
C ALA A 113 -19.95 -24.99 -27.53
N GLU A 114 -21.03 -24.43 -26.97
CA GLU A 114 -22.30 -25.15 -26.75
C GLU A 114 -23.40 -24.78 -27.74
N THR A 115 -23.21 -23.76 -28.58
CA THR A 115 -24.24 -23.28 -29.51
C THR A 115 -23.72 -23.03 -30.92
N ASP A 116 -24.61 -23.13 -31.91
CA ASP A 116 -24.32 -22.87 -33.32
C ASP A 116 -24.61 -21.41 -33.72
N PHE A 117 -24.67 -20.50 -32.75
CA PHE A 117 -25.03 -19.11 -32.99
C PHE A 117 -23.99 -18.38 -33.83
N ASP A 118 -24.47 -17.44 -34.65
CA ASP A 118 -23.62 -16.55 -35.42
C ASP A 118 -22.93 -15.51 -34.52
N ASP A 119 -21.81 -14.96 -35.01
CA ASP A 119 -20.99 -14.02 -34.23
C ASP A 119 -21.78 -12.75 -33.85
N ALA A 120 -22.76 -12.35 -34.67
CA ALA A 120 -23.63 -11.21 -34.42
C ALA A 120 -24.59 -11.46 -33.24
N LYS A 121 -25.18 -12.65 -33.16
CA LYS A 121 -26.07 -13.05 -32.06
C LYS A 121 -25.29 -13.20 -30.75
N ILE A 122 -24.10 -13.80 -30.78
CA ILE A 122 -23.24 -13.96 -29.61
C ILE A 122 -22.80 -12.59 -29.07
N ALA A 123 -22.36 -11.68 -29.96
CA ALA A 123 -21.99 -10.32 -29.59
C ALA A 123 -23.14 -9.56 -28.90
N SER A 124 -24.36 -9.69 -29.45
CA SER A 124 -25.56 -9.10 -28.86
C SER A 124 -25.93 -9.69 -27.49
N LEU A 125 -25.75 -11.00 -27.29
CA LEU A 125 -26.10 -11.67 -26.02
C LEU A 125 -25.08 -11.41 -24.91
N ALA A 126 -23.79 -11.33 -25.27
CA ALA A 126 -22.70 -11.11 -24.32
C ALA A 126 -22.38 -9.63 -24.06
N ASP A 127 -23.07 -8.71 -24.74
CA ASP A 127 -22.83 -7.26 -24.67
C ASP A 127 -21.36 -6.92 -24.96
N VAL A 128 -20.85 -7.45 -26.07
CA VAL A 128 -19.48 -7.24 -26.58
C VAL A 128 -19.51 -6.93 -28.08
N SER A 129 -18.42 -6.43 -28.64
CA SER A 129 -18.32 -6.22 -30.08
C SER A 129 -18.14 -7.54 -30.86
N VAL A 130 -18.63 -7.57 -32.09
CA VAL A 130 -18.44 -8.71 -33.02
C VAL A 130 -16.95 -9.02 -33.23
N GLU A 131 -16.11 -8.00 -33.28
CA GLU A 131 -14.65 -8.16 -33.36
C GLU A 131 -14.06 -8.94 -32.18
N THR A 132 -14.60 -8.76 -30.97
CA THR A 132 -14.16 -9.48 -29.76
C THR A 132 -14.52 -10.96 -29.87
N VAL A 133 -15.72 -11.27 -30.36
CA VAL A 133 -16.17 -12.65 -30.59
C VAL A 133 -15.30 -13.34 -31.64
N GLN A 134 -15.00 -12.67 -32.76
CA GLN A 134 -14.12 -13.20 -33.81
C GLN A 134 -12.69 -13.46 -33.31
N LYS A 135 -12.15 -12.57 -32.49
CA LYS A 135 -10.83 -12.76 -31.85
C LYS A 135 -10.81 -14.00 -30.97
N LEU A 136 -11.82 -14.19 -30.12
CA LEU A 136 -11.93 -15.36 -29.24
C LEU A 136 -12.13 -16.66 -30.04
N ARG A 137 -12.95 -16.62 -31.10
CA ARG A 137 -13.16 -17.78 -32.00
C ARG A 137 -11.87 -18.21 -32.72
N ASN A 138 -11.01 -17.26 -33.10
CA ASN A 138 -9.73 -17.55 -33.73
C ASN A 138 -8.66 -18.04 -32.74
N GLN A 139 -8.79 -17.72 -31.45
CA GLN A 139 -7.90 -18.21 -30.38
C GLN A 139 -8.28 -19.61 -29.87
N ALA A 140 -9.52 -20.05 -30.11
CA ALA A 140 -10.03 -21.36 -29.74
C ALA A 140 -9.88 -22.43 -30.84
N LYS A 141 -9.41 -22.04 -32.04
CA LYS A 141 -9.00 -22.95 -33.14
C LYS A 141 -7.54 -23.35 -32.98
#